data_AF-A0A2V7PXI0-F1
#
_entry.id   AF-A0A2V7PXI0-F1
#
_cell.length_a   1.000
_cell.length_b   1.000
_cell.length_c   1.000
_cell.angle_alpha   90.00
_cell.angle_beta   90.00
_cell.angle_gamma   90.00
#
_symmetry.space_group_name_H-M   'P 1'
#
loop_
_entity.id
_entity.type
_entity.pdbx_description
1 polymer ?
#
loop_
_entity_poly.entity_id
_entity_poly.type
_entity_poly.pdbx_seq_one_letter_code
_entity_poly.pdbx_strand_id
1 'polypeptide(L)'
;MTRRRDSLVRRGAAAAAGSPAAAELAARLGALDDSLARQQREVERARTLLSAARDTLWPRMERLRADARSWEASTYAGYDTIVRGLTHDRLQEGVADTTDAAGWTSFWLRPGRWWVTARSPDPQDPNAEWYWNLPLARDTLLLRPATGRHLPRY
;
A
#
# COMPACT_ATOMS: atom_id res chain seq x y z
N MET A 1 13.10 16.08 24.21
CA MET A 1 12.11 16.29 25.30
C MET A 1 12.70 16.15 26.72
N THR A 2 13.92 15.63 26.89
CA THR A 2 14.55 15.32 28.20
C THR A 2 14.88 16.55 29.05
N ARG A 3 15.37 17.64 28.44
CA ARG A 3 15.79 18.89 29.14
C ARG A 3 14.70 19.59 29.95
N ARG A 4 13.41 19.45 29.58
CA ARG A 4 12.28 20.11 30.25
C ARG A 4 11.83 19.37 31.52
N ARG A 5 12.04 18.05 31.56
CA ARG A 5 11.74 17.20 32.72
C ARG A 5 12.76 17.47 33.84
N ASP A 6 14.04 17.58 33.48
CA ASP A 6 15.14 17.84 34.41
C ASP A 6 15.09 19.22 35.08
N SER A 7 14.52 20.24 34.41
CA SER A 7 14.41 21.58 34.99
C SER A 7 13.25 21.72 35.98
N LEU A 8 12.19 20.93 35.81
CA LEU A 8 11.05 20.89 36.73
C LEU A 8 11.38 20.10 38.00
N VAL A 9 12.08 18.97 37.88
CA VAL A 9 12.55 18.18 39.03
C VAL A 9 13.52 18.99 39.90
N ARG A 10 14.43 19.76 39.28
CA ARG A 10 15.36 20.64 40.02
C ARG A 10 14.67 21.78 40.79
N ARG A 11 13.57 22.33 40.27
CA ARG A 11 12.78 23.36 41.00
C ARG A 11 11.95 22.77 42.12
N GLY A 12 11.43 21.55 41.95
CA GLY A 12 10.72 20.83 43.00
C GLY A 12 11.63 20.50 44.19
N ALA A 13 12.89 20.16 43.94
CA ALA A 13 13.88 19.89 44.99
C ALA A 13 14.28 21.12 45.83
N ALA A 14 14.07 22.34 45.31
CA ALA A 14 14.38 23.59 46.02
C ALA A 14 13.18 24.18 46.78
N ALA A 15 11.97 23.67 46.53
CA ALA A 15 10.75 24.13 47.17
C ALA A 15 10.53 23.33 48.46
N ALA A 16 10.53 23.99 49.62
CA ALA A 16 10.23 23.32 50.89
C ALA A 16 8.86 22.61 50.80
N ALA A 17 8.78 21.42 51.39
CA ALA A 17 7.52 20.67 51.48
C ALA A 17 6.44 21.56 52.12
N GLY A 18 5.31 21.74 51.42
CA GLY A 18 4.22 22.63 51.83
C GLY A 18 4.29 24.07 51.29
N SER A 19 5.31 24.45 50.52
CA SER A 19 5.36 25.76 49.86
C SER A 19 4.33 25.88 48.71
N PRO A 20 3.80 27.09 48.44
CA PRO A 20 2.88 27.32 47.31
C PRO A 20 3.46 26.92 45.95
N ALA A 21 4.78 27.10 45.77
CA ALA A 21 5.48 26.71 44.53
C ALA A 21 5.55 25.19 44.32
N ALA A 22 5.68 24.41 45.40
CA ALA A 22 5.62 22.95 45.34
C ALA A 22 4.19 22.47 44.98
N ALA A 23 3.16 23.10 45.56
CA ALA A 23 1.77 22.81 45.25
C ALA A 23 1.42 23.12 43.79
N GLU A 24 1.88 24.27 43.26
CA GLU A 24 1.66 24.65 41.87
C GLU A 24 2.35 23.69 40.90
N LEU A 25 3.58 23.27 41.19
CA LEU A 25 4.30 22.29 40.36
C LEU A 25 3.59 20.93 40.36
N ALA A 26 3.14 20.46 41.53
CA ALA A 26 2.39 19.21 41.64
C ALA A 26 1.07 19.28 40.84
N ALA A 27 0.34 20.39 40.92
CA ALA A 27 -0.88 20.60 40.14
C ALA A 27 -0.62 20.59 38.63
N ARG A 28 0.46 21.22 38.17
CA ARG A 28 0.86 21.21 36.75
C ARG A 28 1.25 19.83 36.24
N LEU A 29 1.96 19.05 37.06
CA LEU A 29 2.32 17.66 36.71
C LEU A 29 1.07 16.77 36.65
N GLY A 30 0.16 16.89 37.63
CA GLY A 30 -1.12 16.17 37.60
C GLY A 30 -1.94 16.49 36.34
N ALA A 31 -2.04 17.76 35.96
CA ALA A 31 -2.74 18.16 34.73
C ALA A 31 -2.09 17.59 33.45
N LEU A 32 -0.76 17.45 33.41
CA LEU A 32 -0.05 16.83 32.29
C LEU A 32 -0.28 15.31 32.23
N ASP A 33 -0.24 14.62 33.38
CA ASP A 33 -0.52 13.19 33.46
C ASP A 33 -1.97 12.88 33.05
N ASP A 34 -2.93 13.70 33.50
CA ASP A 34 -4.33 13.60 33.08
C ASP A 34 -4.49 13.80 31.57
N SER A 35 -3.76 14.77 31.01
CA SER A 35 -3.77 15.02 29.56
C SER A 35 -3.21 13.84 28.78
N LEU A 36 -2.09 13.27 29.21
CA LEU A 36 -1.48 12.10 28.59
C LEU A 36 -2.41 10.88 28.67
N ALA A 37 -3.03 10.66 29.83
CA ALA A 37 -3.99 9.57 30.02
C ALA A 37 -5.23 9.74 29.14
N ARG A 38 -5.71 10.97 28.91
CA ARG A 38 -6.79 11.25 27.96
C ARG A 38 -6.39 10.91 26.52
N GLN A 39 -5.20 11.35 26.08
CA GLN A 39 -4.71 11.05 24.72
C GLN A 39 -4.52 9.55 24.49
N GLN A 40 -4.00 8.82 25.47
CA GLN A 40 -3.87 7.36 25.38
C GLN A 40 -5.23 6.68 25.23
N ARG A 41 -6.23 7.10 26.02
CA ARG A 41 -7.61 6.58 25.87
C ARG A 41 -8.20 6.89 24.50
N GLU A 42 -7.90 8.05 23.93
CA GLU A 42 -8.35 8.42 22.59
C GLU A 42 -7.71 7.54 21.51
N VAL A 43 -6.40 7.28 21.59
CA VAL A 43 -5.69 6.37 20.69
C VAL A 43 -6.25 4.95 20.76
N GLU A 44 -6.48 4.42 21.96
CA GLU A 44 -7.05 3.06 22.12
C GLU A 44 -8.48 2.97 21.58
N ARG A 45 -9.30 4.02 21.77
CA ARG A 45 -10.63 4.10 21.14
C ARG A 45 -10.52 4.12 19.62
N ALA A 46 -9.63 4.95 19.05
CA ALA A 46 -9.42 5.03 17.62
C ALA A 46 -8.96 3.69 17.03
N ARG A 47 -8.05 2.98 17.71
CA ARG A 47 -7.60 1.64 17.33
C ARG A 47 -8.76 0.63 17.34
N THR A 48 -9.58 0.66 18.39
CA THR A 48 -10.74 -0.23 18.52
C THR A 48 -11.75 0.02 17.40
N LEU A 49 -12.06 1.30 17.11
CA LEU A 49 -12.95 1.68 16.02
C LEU A 49 -12.40 1.27 14.65
N LEU A 50 -11.11 1.48 14.42
CA LEU A 50 -10.45 1.07 13.18
C LEU A 50 -10.46 -0.46 13.01
N SER A 51 -10.23 -1.21 14.09
CA SER A 51 -10.30 -2.68 14.06
C SER A 51 -11.72 -3.15 13.73
N ALA A 52 -12.73 -2.64 14.44
CA ALA A 52 -14.12 -3.00 14.19
C ALA A 52 -14.58 -2.64 12.76
N ALA A 53 -14.16 -1.48 12.25
CA ALA A 53 -14.40 -1.09 10.86
C ALA A 53 -13.73 -2.05 9.88
N ARG A 54 -12.49 -2.47 10.15
CA ARG A 54 -11.77 -3.45 9.33
C ARG A 54 -12.47 -4.81 9.34
N ASP A 55 -12.87 -5.31 10.50
CA ASP A 55 -13.55 -6.60 10.65
C ASP A 55 -14.89 -6.63 9.92
N THR A 56 -15.56 -5.47 9.81
CA THR A 56 -16.84 -5.34 9.10
C THR A 56 -16.66 -5.14 7.59
N LEU A 57 -15.73 -4.26 7.19
CA LEU A 57 -15.57 -3.85 5.79
C LEU A 57 -14.76 -4.85 4.98
N TRP A 58 -13.72 -5.46 5.57
CA TRP A 58 -12.80 -6.34 4.86
C TRP A 58 -13.50 -7.54 4.21
N PRO A 59 -14.38 -8.30 4.90
CA PRO A 59 -15.08 -9.42 4.26
C PRO A 59 -15.98 -8.99 3.11
N ARG A 60 -16.59 -7.79 3.21
CA ARG A 60 -17.45 -7.23 2.15
C ARG A 60 -16.63 -6.83 0.93
N MET A 61 -15.46 -6.22 1.13
CA MET A 61 -14.53 -5.90 0.06
C MET A 61 -14.00 -7.17 -0.62
N GLU A 62 -13.61 -8.19 0.14
CA GLU A 62 -13.16 -9.47 -0.41
C GLU A 62 -14.25 -10.17 -1.23
N ARG A 63 -15.50 -10.15 -0.76
CA ARG A 63 -16.63 -10.66 -1.54
C ARG A 63 -16.79 -9.90 -2.85
N LEU A 64 -16.79 -8.57 -2.83
CA LEU A 64 -16.92 -7.76 -4.04
C LEU A 64 -15.78 -8.04 -5.04
N ARG A 65 -14.54 -8.19 -4.55
CA ARG A 65 -13.40 -8.58 -5.38
C ARG A 65 -13.58 -9.97 -5.98
N ALA A 66 -14.09 -10.92 -5.22
CA ALA A 66 -14.37 -12.27 -5.72
C ALA A 66 -15.46 -12.25 -6.80
N ASP A 67 -16.53 -11.50 -6.59
CA ASP A 67 -17.62 -11.34 -7.55
C ASP A 67 -17.12 -10.68 -8.85
N ALA A 68 -16.30 -9.62 -8.75
CA ALA A 68 -15.67 -8.97 -9.90
C ALA A 68 -14.78 -9.93 -10.70
N ARG A 69 -13.92 -10.72 -10.02
CA ARG A 69 -13.09 -11.74 -10.68
C ARG A 69 -13.92 -12.83 -11.36
N SER A 70 -15.01 -13.26 -10.73
CA SER A 70 -15.91 -14.26 -11.30
C SER A 70 -16.61 -13.71 -12.55
N TRP A 71 -17.06 -12.45 -12.50
CA TRP A 71 -17.64 -11.78 -13.65
C TRP A 71 -16.63 -11.66 -14.79
N GLU A 72 -15.40 -11.21 -14.51
CA GLU A 72 -14.31 -11.09 -15.50
C GLU A 72 -14.01 -12.45 -16.14
N ALA A 73 -13.83 -13.50 -15.33
CA ALA A 73 -13.59 -14.85 -15.80
C ALA A 73 -14.70 -15.37 -16.71
N SER A 74 -15.97 -15.06 -16.39
CA SER A 74 -17.11 -15.46 -17.22
C SER A 74 -17.23 -14.64 -18.51
N THR A 75 -16.96 -13.34 -18.43
CA THR A 75 -17.11 -12.39 -19.56
C THR A 75 -16.03 -12.61 -20.61
N TYR A 76 -14.81 -12.89 -20.17
CA TYR A 76 -13.68 -13.19 -21.05
C TYR A 76 -13.46 -14.69 -21.27
N ALA A 77 -14.39 -15.54 -20.82
CA ALA A 77 -14.34 -16.98 -21.10
C ALA A 77 -14.32 -17.21 -22.62
N GLY A 78 -13.28 -17.90 -23.09
CA GLY A 78 -13.10 -18.18 -24.52
C GLY A 78 -12.62 -17.00 -25.37
N TYR A 79 -12.52 -15.78 -24.81
CA TYR A 79 -11.91 -14.64 -25.51
C TYR A 79 -10.45 -14.95 -25.87
N ASP A 80 -9.68 -15.55 -24.96
CA ASP A 80 -8.31 -15.99 -25.23
C ASP A 80 -8.25 -17.00 -26.39
N THR A 81 -9.19 -17.94 -26.47
CA THR A 81 -9.27 -18.88 -27.61
C THR A 81 -9.54 -18.15 -28.93
N ILE A 82 -10.43 -17.16 -28.92
CA ILE A 82 -10.74 -16.35 -30.11
C ILE A 82 -9.54 -15.51 -30.51
N VAL A 83 -8.90 -14.81 -29.56
CA VAL A 83 -7.71 -14.01 -29.80
C VAL A 83 -6.58 -14.88 -30.31
N ARG A 84 -6.33 -16.04 -29.70
CA ARG A 84 -5.33 -17.01 -30.14
C ARG A 84 -5.61 -17.50 -31.56
N GLY A 85 -6.87 -17.81 -31.91
CA GLY A 85 -7.24 -18.15 -33.28
C GLY A 85 -6.95 -17.01 -34.26
N LEU A 86 -7.29 -15.77 -33.88
CA LEU A 86 -7.06 -14.58 -34.71
C LEU A 86 -5.58 -14.19 -34.82
N THR A 87 -4.78 -14.42 -33.78
CA THR A 87 -3.35 -14.11 -33.75
C THR A 87 -2.52 -15.19 -34.41
N HIS A 88 -2.80 -16.48 -34.18
CA HIS A 88 -2.06 -17.58 -34.80
C HIS A 88 -2.09 -17.50 -36.33
N ASP A 89 -3.23 -17.08 -36.89
CA ASP A 89 -3.41 -16.99 -38.34
C ASP A 89 -2.89 -15.68 -38.97
N ARG A 90 -2.59 -14.62 -38.19
CA ARG A 90 -2.30 -13.28 -38.75
C ARG A 90 -1.18 -12.48 -38.09
N LEU A 91 -0.69 -12.85 -36.91
CA LEU A 91 0.27 -12.07 -36.12
C LEU A 91 1.37 -12.99 -35.58
N GLN A 92 2.60 -12.48 -35.54
CA GLN A 92 3.73 -13.19 -34.94
C GLN A 92 3.35 -13.67 -33.53
N GLU A 93 3.59 -14.95 -33.23
CA GLU A 93 3.31 -15.55 -31.92
C GLU A 93 3.80 -14.63 -30.80
N GLY A 94 2.88 -14.17 -29.96
CA GLY A 94 3.24 -13.42 -28.76
C GLY A 94 4.07 -14.32 -27.84
N VAL A 95 5.23 -13.85 -27.42
CA VAL A 95 6.08 -14.56 -26.46
C VAL A 95 5.72 -14.06 -25.06
N ALA A 96 5.43 -14.98 -24.14
CA ALA A 96 5.11 -14.67 -22.75
C ALA A 96 6.01 -15.49 -21.82
N ASP A 97 6.50 -14.86 -20.76
CA ASP A 97 7.30 -15.50 -19.71
C ASP A 97 7.10 -14.75 -18.38
N THR A 98 7.49 -15.38 -17.27
CA THR A 98 7.40 -14.83 -15.92
C THR A 98 8.76 -14.30 -15.48
N THR A 99 8.78 -13.18 -14.75
CA THR A 99 10.03 -12.68 -14.16
C THR A 99 10.57 -13.65 -13.11
N ASP A 100 11.89 -13.79 -13.07
CA ASP A 100 12.58 -14.51 -12.01
C ASP A 100 12.48 -13.80 -10.65
N ALA A 101 13.11 -14.38 -9.62
CA ALA A 101 13.13 -13.81 -8.27
C ALA A 101 13.85 -12.45 -8.18
N ALA A 102 14.67 -12.10 -9.17
CA ALA A 102 15.32 -10.80 -9.27
C ALA A 102 14.50 -9.77 -10.06
N GLY A 103 13.33 -10.16 -10.59
CA GLY A 103 12.44 -9.30 -11.36
C GLY A 103 12.80 -9.18 -12.84
N TRP A 104 13.60 -10.11 -13.38
CA TRP A 104 14.05 -10.09 -14.77
C TRP A 104 13.45 -11.24 -15.58
N THR A 105 13.25 -11.01 -16.88
CA THR A 105 12.97 -12.06 -17.87
C THR A 105 13.74 -11.72 -19.14
N SER A 106 14.08 -12.73 -19.94
CA SER A 106 14.87 -12.59 -21.16
C SER A 106 14.21 -13.33 -22.30
N PHE A 107 14.12 -12.68 -23.46
CA PHE A 107 13.46 -13.23 -24.64
C PHE A 107 14.40 -13.25 -25.83
N TRP A 108 14.32 -14.31 -26.63
CA TRP A 108 14.91 -14.36 -27.96
C TRP A 108 13.83 -14.05 -28.99
N LEU A 109 13.85 -12.81 -29.50
CA LEU A 109 12.84 -12.33 -30.43
C LEU A 109 13.36 -12.34 -31.86
N ARG A 110 12.50 -12.70 -32.81
CA ARG A 110 12.80 -12.54 -34.23
C ARG A 110 12.91 -11.05 -34.58
N PRO A 111 13.69 -10.67 -35.60
CA PRO A 111 13.73 -9.28 -36.06
C PRO A 111 12.34 -8.75 -36.38
N GLY A 112 11.98 -7.61 -35.80
CA GLY A 112 10.63 -7.04 -35.91
C GLY A 112 10.41 -5.87 -34.98
N ARG A 113 9.21 -5.27 -35.05
CA ARG A 113 8.75 -4.26 -34.09
C ARG A 113 7.96 -4.95 -32.99
N TRP A 114 8.47 -4.88 -31.77
CA TRP A 114 7.88 -5.53 -30.61
C TRP A 114 7.34 -4.50 -29.63
N TRP A 115 6.26 -4.88 -28.95
CA TRP A 115 5.72 -4.18 -27.80
C TRP A 115 5.75 -5.11 -26.60
N VAL A 116 6.12 -4.57 -25.45
CA VAL A 116 6.06 -5.25 -24.17
C VAL A 116 4.81 -4.78 -23.46
N THR A 117 3.91 -5.74 -23.19
CA THR A 117 2.75 -5.53 -22.33
C THR A 117 2.98 -6.25 -21.01
N ALA A 118 2.83 -5.53 -19.89
CA ALA A 118 3.02 -6.10 -18.56
C ALA A 118 2.02 -5.49 -17.57
N ARG A 119 1.64 -6.29 -16.57
CA ARG A 119 0.77 -5.89 -15.45
C ARG A 119 1.40 -6.34 -14.14
N SER A 120 1.38 -5.48 -13.13
CA SER A 120 1.81 -5.82 -11.77
C SER A 120 0.84 -5.24 -10.76
N PRO A 121 0.33 -6.02 -9.78
CA PRO A 121 -0.41 -5.46 -8.65
C PRO A 121 0.38 -4.36 -7.94
N ASP A 122 -0.30 -3.33 -7.45
CA ASP A 122 0.32 -2.35 -6.57
C ASP A 122 0.44 -2.93 -5.14
N PRO A 123 1.66 -3.04 -4.57
CA PRO A 123 1.83 -3.54 -3.20
C PRO A 123 1.25 -2.61 -2.13
N GLN A 124 1.00 -1.34 -2.44
CA GLN A 124 0.43 -0.35 -1.52
C GLN A 124 -1.09 -0.22 -1.64
N ASP A 125 -1.65 -0.54 -2.81
CA ASP A 125 -3.10 -0.53 -3.05
C ASP A 125 -3.57 -1.83 -3.71
N PRO A 126 -4.24 -2.74 -2.98
CA PRO A 126 -4.72 -4.01 -3.52
C PRO A 126 -5.81 -3.84 -4.60
N ASN A 127 -6.39 -2.64 -4.76
CA ASN A 127 -7.37 -2.32 -5.78
C ASN A 127 -6.77 -1.63 -7.01
N ALA A 128 -5.46 -1.47 -7.06
CA ALA A 128 -4.77 -0.85 -8.18
C ALA A 128 -3.69 -1.78 -8.75
N GLU A 129 -3.30 -1.48 -9.96
CA GLU A 129 -2.21 -2.14 -10.66
C GLU A 129 -1.42 -1.16 -11.52
N TRP A 130 -0.19 -1.54 -11.80
CA TRP A 130 0.64 -0.90 -12.81
C TRP A 130 0.47 -1.64 -14.13
N TYR A 131 0.16 -0.88 -15.18
CA TYR A 131 0.05 -1.36 -16.55
C TYR A 131 1.12 -0.71 -17.43
N TRP A 132 1.83 -1.51 -18.21
CA TRP A 132 2.78 -1.06 -19.22
C TRP A 132 2.37 -1.60 -20.58
N ASN A 133 2.48 -0.75 -21.60
CA ASN A 133 2.44 -1.12 -23.01
C ASN A 133 3.44 -0.23 -23.74
N LEU A 134 4.66 -0.74 -23.90
CA LEU A 134 5.81 0.05 -24.35
C LEU A 134 6.47 -0.60 -25.57
N PRO A 135 6.91 0.17 -26.57
CA PRO A 135 7.70 -0.36 -27.66
C PRO A 135 9.07 -0.82 -27.15
N LEU A 136 9.52 -1.98 -27.62
CA LEU A 136 10.87 -2.49 -27.34
C LEU A 136 11.87 -1.77 -28.24
N ALA A 137 12.34 -0.60 -27.78
CA ALA A 137 13.28 0.24 -28.53
C ALA A 137 14.76 -0.14 -28.33
N ARG A 138 15.06 -0.99 -27.36
CA ARG A 138 16.42 -1.40 -26.95
C ARG A 138 16.38 -2.84 -26.43
N ASP A 139 17.55 -3.45 -26.31
CA ASP A 139 17.71 -4.82 -25.81
C ASP A 139 17.27 -5.01 -24.34
N THR A 140 17.14 -3.91 -23.60
CA THR A 140 16.67 -3.93 -22.22
C THR A 140 15.63 -2.85 -21.99
N LEU A 141 14.49 -3.25 -21.44
CA LEU A 141 13.41 -2.37 -21.02
C LEU A 141 13.20 -2.55 -19.52
N LEU A 142 13.26 -1.44 -18.77
CA LEU A 142 12.98 -1.45 -17.34
C LEU A 142 11.59 -0.88 -17.08
N LEU A 143 10.72 -1.70 -16.52
CA LEU A 143 9.36 -1.31 -16.16
C LEU A 143 9.38 -0.52 -14.85
N ARG A 144 9.10 0.78 -14.92
CA ARG A 144 9.08 1.68 -13.76
C ARG A 144 7.71 2.34 -13.63
N PRO A 145 7.32 2.82 -12.43
CA PRO A 145 6.13 3.63 -12.25
C PRO A 145 6.03 4.80 -13.24
N ALA A 146 7.16 5.48 -13.52
CA ALA A 146 7.21 6.61 -14.44
C ALA A 146 6.89 6.26 -15.90
N THR A 147 7.04 5.00 -16.30
CA THR A 147 6.73 4.52 -17.66
C THR A 147 5.45 3.70 -17.70
N GLY A 148 4.79 3.53 -16.56
CA GLY A 148 3.55 2.77 -16.39
C GLY A 148 2.35 3.66 -16.18
N ARG A 149 1.17 3.07 -16.29
CA ARG A 149 -0.09 3.69 -15.89
C ARG A 149 -0.58 3.00 -14.63
N HIS A 150 -0.93 3.79 -13.61
CA HIS A 150 -1.61 3.30 -12.42
C HIS A 150 -3.10 3.22 -12.73
N LEU A 151 -3.65 2.02 -12.74
CA LEU A 151 -5.03 1.75 -13.14
C LEU A 151 -5.78 1.08 -11.99
N PRO A 152 -7.09 1.37 -11.82
CA PRO A 152 -7.96 0.54 -11.00
C PRO A 152 -7.97 -0.90 -11.54
N ARG A 153 -7.93 -1.86 -10.63
CA ARG A 153 -7.95 -3.30 -10.95
C ARG A 153 -9.38 -3.87 -10.99
N TYR A 154 -10.34 -3.17 -10.38
CA TYR A 154 -11.76 -3.54 -10.29
C TYR A 154 -12.64 -2.35 -10.64
#